data_AF-A0A7S4EEI3-F1
#
_entry.id   AF-A0A7S4EEI3-F1
#
_cell.length_a   1.000
_cell.length_b   1.000
_cell.length_c   1.000
_cell.angle_alpha   90.00
_cell.angle_beta   90.00
_cell.angle_gamma   90.00
#
_symmetry.space_group_name_H-M   'P 1'
#
loop_
_entity.id
_entity.type
_entity.pdbx_description
1 polymer ?
#
loop_
_entity_poly.entity_id
_entity_poly.type
_entity_poly.pdbx_seq_one_letter_code
_entity_poly.pdbx_strand_id
1 'polypeptide(L)'
;MYARMETGISPEYVQFSEGYDFVAGANHYLLRPETVESFFILYQLTGDPVYREWGWEVFQSIERYCKTQVGYGELSNVRNVDMAPRNSMESFFLAETIKYLYLLFDPETPIDLLHKHVFNTEAHPTRIFPVMDQDGTMDLLKQ
;
A
#
# COMPACT_ATOMS: atom_id res chain seq x y z
N MET A 1 11.75 3.93 -6.85
CA MET A 1 12.30 4.30 -5.52
C MET A 1 12.78 3.09 -4.75
N TYR A 2 11.92 2.09 -4.49
CA TYR A 2 12.23 0.84 -3.77
C TYR A 2 13.47 0.12 -4.31
N ALA A 3 13.49 -0.20 -5.61
CA ALA A 3 14.60 -0.93 -6.26
C ALA A 3 15.97 -0.22 -6.25
N ARG A 4 16.04 1.05 -5.82
CA ARG A 4 17.30 1.81 -5.69
C ARG A 4 17.86 1.79 -4.27
N MET A 5 17.16 1.16 -3.32
CA MET A 5 17.59 1.05 -1.93
C MET A 5 18.01 -0.37 -1.61
N GLU A 6 19.02 -0.54 -0.77
CA GLU A 6 19.64 -1.82 -0.44
C GLU A 6 18.68 -2.77 0.28
N THR A 7 17.73 -2.24 1.07
CA THR A 7 16.67 -3.04 1.71
C THR A 7 15.50 -3.36 0.78
N GLY A 8 15.46 -2.78 -0.42
CA GLY A 8 14.30 -2.84 -1.31
C GLY A 8 13.07 -2.12 -0.76
N ILE A 9 13.24 -1.19 0.20
CA ILE A 9 12.17 -0.36 0.78
C ILE A 9 12.42 1.11 0.42
N SER A 10 11.39 1.88 0.07
CA SER A 10 11.57 3.29 -0.26
C SER A 10 11.93 4.17 0.94
N PRO A 11 12.72 5.24 0.73
CA PRO A 11 12.83 6.32 1.70
C PRO A 11 11.49 7.07 1.84
N GLU A 12 11.32 7.81 2.94
CA GLU A 12 10.13 8.65 3.19
C GLU A 12 9.94 9.72 2.10
N TYR A 13 11.02 10.34 1.65
CA TYR A 13 10.97 11.20 0.47
C TYR A 13 12.27 11.20 -0.32
N VAL A 14 12.16 11.57 -1.59
CA VAL A 14 13.28 11.77 -2.51
C VAL A 14 13.31 13.20 -3.02
N GLN A 15 14.47 13.63 -3.50
CA GLN A 15 14.68 14.92 -4.13
C GLN A 15 15.16 14.70 -5.56
N PHE A 16 14.71 15.58 -6.45
CA PHE A 16 15.13 15.63 -7.85
C PHE A 16 15.98 16.88 -8.07
N SER A 17 17.09 16.74 -8.78
CA SER A 17 17.97 17.85 -9.16
C SER A 17 18.32 17.76 -10.64
N GLU A 18 18.60 18.90 -11.28
CA GLU A 18 18.95 18.91 -12.70
C GLU A 18 20.20 18.07 -12.97
N GLY A 19 20.11 17.21 -13.99
CA GLY A 19 21.23 16.39 -14.45
C GLY A 19 21.47 15.09 -13.67
N TYR A 20 20.66 14.78 -12.64
CA TYR A 20 20.76 13.54 -11.87
C TYR A 20 19.41 12.84 -11.76
N ASP A 21 19.45 11.52 -11.51
CA ASP A 21 18.27 10.78 -11.01
C ASP A 21 17.96 11.24 -9.56
N PHE A 22 16.88 10.73 -8.97
CA PHE A 22 16.50 11.09 -7.61
C PHE A 22 17.53 10.64 -6.56
N VAL A 23 17.60 11.40 -5.46
CA VAL A 23 18.34 11.03 -4.24
C VAL A 23 17.38 10.94 -3.06
N ALA A 24 17.65 10.04 -2.11
CA ALA A 24 16.82 9.97 -0.89
C ALA A 24 17.11 11.18 0.00
N GLY A 25 16.06 11.92 0.37
CA GLY A 25 16.17 13.06 1.28
C GLY A 25 15.89 12.70 2.74
N ALA A 26 15.08 11.66 2.99
CA ALA A 26 14.93 11.06 4.31
C ALA A 26 14.95 9.53 4.22
N ASN A 27 15.99 8.92 4.78
CA ASN A 27 16.23 7.48 4.62
C ASN A 27 15.37 6.58 5.52
N HIS A 28 14.50 7.13 6.36
CA HIS A 28 13.64 6.30 7.20
C HIS A 28 12.41 5.81 6.42
N TYR A 29 11.77 4.75 6.92
CA TYR A 29 10.54 4.20 6.38
C TYR A 29 9.58 3.88 7.52
N LEU A 30 8.36 4.44 7.43
CA LEU A 30 7.37 4.41 8.51
C LEU A 30 6.24 3.40 8.25
N LEU A 31 6.54 2.28 7.58
CA LEU A 31 5.55 1.24 7.25
C LEU A 31 4.42 1.71 6.31
N ARG A 32 4.72 2.74 5.51
CA ARG A 32 3.85 3.50 4.60
C ARG A 32 3.10 2.63 3.55
N PRO A 33 1.80 2.88 3.30
CA PRO A 33 0.97 2.04 2.42
C PRO A 33 0.90 2.47 0.95
N GLU A 34 1.23 3.72 0.61
CA GLU A 34 0.72 4.40 -0.60
C GLU A 34 1.18 3.72 -1.91
N THR A 35 2.37 3.12 -1.89
CA THR A 35 2.89 2.38 -3.06
C THR A 35 2.12 1.07 -3.28
N VAL A 36 1.84 0.30 -2.22
CA VAL A 36 1.10 -0.97 -2.35
C VAL A 36 -0.39 -0.75 -2.59
N GLU A 37 -0.95 0.35 -2.08
CA GLU A 37 -2.28 0.85 -2.49
C GLU A 37 -2.34 1.07 -4.00
N SER A 38 -1.36 1.80 -4.54
CA SER A 38 -1.28 2.08 -5.98
C SER A 38 -1.20 0.80 -6.80
N PHE A 39 -0.41 -0.19 -6.35
CA PHE A 39 -0.33 -1.49 -7.03
C PHE A 39 -1.67 -2.22 -7.02
N PHE A 40 -2.37 -2.24 -5.89
CA PHE A 40 -3.70 -2.83 -5.82
C PHE A 40 -4.68 -2.16 -6.78
N ILE A 41 -4.78 -0.83 -6.77
CA ILE A 41 -5.69 -0.09 -7.67
C ILE A 41 -5.34 -0.36 -9.14
N LEU A 42 -4.06 -0.25 -9.51
CA LEU A 42 -3.62 -0.45 -10.89
C LEU A 42 -3.84 -1.89 -11.36
N TYR A 43 -3.61 -2.89 -10.50
CA TYR A 43 -3.91 -4.28 -10.82
C TYR A 43 -5.40 -4.49 -11.07
N GLN A 44 -6.28 -3.95 -10.22
CA GLN A 44 -7.73 -4.07 -10.40
C GLN A 44 -8.22 -3.42 -11.70
N LEU A 45 -7.61 -2.31 -12.12
CA LEU A 45 -7.99 -1.60 -13.34
C LEU A 45 -7.44 -2.21 -14.63
N THR A 46 -6.27 -2.83 -14.57
CA THR A 46 -5.53 -3.25 -15.78
C THR A 46 -5.36 -4.76 -15.92
N GLY A 47 -5.39 -5.50 -14.82
CA GLY A 47 -5.04 -6.92 -14.76
C GLY A 47 -3.56 -7.24 -15.00
N ASP A 48 -2.67 -6.24 -15.07
CA ASP A 48 -1.25 -6.46 -15.37
C ASP A 48 -0.54 -7.16 -14.19
N PRO A 49 0.02 -8.38 -14.39
CA PRO A 49 0.67 -9.14 -13.31
C PRO A 49 1.89 -8.44 -12.70
N VAL A 50 2.48 -7.44 -13.37
CA VAL A 50 3.66 -6.71 -12.86
C VAL A 50 3.39 -6.08 -11.49
N TYR A 51 2.16 -5.64 -11.22
CA TYR A 51 1.79 -5.05 -9.94
C TYR A 51 1.81 -6.06 -8.79
N ARG A 52 1.47 -7.33 -9.08
CA ARG A 52 1.60 -8.43 -8.13
C ARG A 52 3.07 -8.79 -7.90
N GLU A 53 3.89 -8.78 -8.96
CA GLU A 53 5.33 -9.03 -8.84
C GLU A 53 5.99 -7.98 -7.93
N TRP A 54 5.76 -6.69 -8.19
CA TRP A 54 6.29 -5.61 -7.34
C TRP A 54 5.70 -5.63 -5.92
N GLY A 55 4.41 -5.92 -5.76
CA GLY A 55 3.80 -6.10 -4.45
C GLY A 55 4.44 -7.22 -3.65
N TRP A 56 4.84 -8.31 -4.31
CA TRP A 56 5.52 -9.44 -3.69
C TRP A 56 6.93 -9.05 -3.24
N GLU A 57 7.69 -8.35 -4.09
CA GLU A 57 9.02 -7.82 -3.72
C GLU A 57 8.94 -6.92 -2.48
N VAL A 58 7.97 -5.99 -2.45
CA VAL A 58 7.76 -5.11 -1.29
C VAL A 58 7.42 -5.91 -0.03
N PHE A 59 6.51 -6.89 -0.13
CA PHE A 59 6.14 -7.74 1.00
C PHE A 59 7.35 -8.53 1.53
N GLN A 60 8.16 -9.11 0.64
CA GLN A 60 9.38 -9.84 1.04
C GLN A 60 10.37 -8.92 1.76
N SER A 61 10.54 -7.68 1.30
CA SER A 61 11.36 -6.69 1.97
C SER A 61 10.82 -6.29 3.36
N ILE A 62 9.51 -6.09 3.49
CA ILE A 62 8.87 -5.83 4.80
C ILE A 62 9.08 -7.02 5.74
N GLU A 63 8.85 -8.25 5.28
CA GLU A 63 9.07 -9.48 6.06
C GLU A 63 10.52 -9.61 6.52
N ARG A 64 11.48 -9.24 5.68
CA ARG A 64 12.91 -9.36 5.97
C ARG A 64 13.42 -8.29 6.92
N TYR A 65 13.02 -7.04 6.71
CA TYR A 65 13.65 -5.89 7.36
C TYR A 65 12.78 -5.19 8.40
N CYS A 66 11.46 -5.34 8.37
CA CYS A 66 10.55 -4.69 9.32
C CYS A 66 10.01 -5.65 10.38
N LYS A 67 10.08 -6.97 10.16
CA LYS A 67 9.52 -7.96 11.09
C LYS A 67 10.31 -8.05 12.40
N THR A 68 9.58 -8.13 13.51
CA THR A 68 10.13 -8.36 14.86
C THR A 68 9.58 -9.66 15.44
N GLN A 69 9.93 -9.98 16.69
CA GLN A 69 9.39 -11.16 17.38
C GLN A 69 7.88 -11.07 17.66
N VAL A 70 7.31 -9.85 17.74
CA VAL A 70 5.94 -9.61 18.20
C VAL A 70 5.09 -8.78 17.24
N GLY A 71 5.63 -8.37 16.09
CA GLY A 71 4.94 -7.49 15.14
C GLY A 71 5.90 -6.95 14.09
N TYR A 72 5.72 -5.69 13.68
CA TYR A 72 6.57 -5.01 12.70
C TYR A 72 7.08 -3.68 13.27
N GLY A 73 8.16 -3.18 12.68
CA GLY A 73 8.84 -1.98 13.12
C GLY A 73 9.35 -1.15 11.95
N GLU A 74 9.35 0.16 12.15
CA GLU A 74 9.88 1.13 11.20
C GLU A 74 11.39 0.98 10.99
N LEU A 75 11.91 1.43 9.85
CA LEU A 75 13.35 1.50 9.59
C LEU A 75 13.85 2.94 9.73
N SER A 76 14.99 3.14 10.40
CA SER A 76 15.61 4.48 10.46
C SER A 76 16.52 4.77 9.26
N ASN A 77 16.97 3.74 8.53
CA ASN A 77 17.74 3.88 7.31
C ASN A 77 17.54 2.70 6.35
N VAL A 78 16.82 2.92 5.25
CA VAL A 78 16.56 1.95 4.17
C VAL A 78 17.79 1.58 3.34
N ARG A 79 18.95 2.20 3.60
CA ARG A 79 20.22 1.78 3.00
C ARG A 79 21.00 0.76 3.84
N ASN A 80 20.59 0.55 5.09
CA ASN A 80 21.31 -0.34 6.01
C ASN A 80 20.57 -1.67 6.15
N VAL A 81 21.12 -2.73 5.52
CA VAL A 81 20.55 -4.09 5.54
C VAL A 81 20.75 -4.83 6.86
N ASP A 82 21.64 -4.36 7.73
CA ASP A 82 21.94 -4.98 9.02
C ASP A 82 21.22 -4.28 10.19
N MET A 83 20.36 -3.31 9.88
CA MET A 83 19.65 -2.51 10.87
C MET A 83 18.44 -3.27 11.43
N ALA A 84 18.30 -3.24 12.76
CA ALA A 84 17.11 -3.75 13.42
C ALA A 84 15.92 -2.76 13.27
N PRO A 85 14.68 -3.28 13.14
CA PRO A 85 13.49 -2.44 13.17
C PRO A 85 13.36 -1.65 14.48
N ARG A 86 12.80 -0.44 14.40
CA ARG A 86 12.43 0.35 15.58
C ARG A 86 11.23 -0.27 16.28
N ASN A 87 11.11 -0.05 17.59
CA ASN A 87 9.97 -0.49 18.40
C ASN A 87 8.76 0.47 18.26
N SER A 88 8.31 0.68 17.03
CA SER A 88 7.15 1.50 16.68
C SER A 88 6.43 0.88 15.49
N MET A 89 5.12 0.70 15.61
CA MET A 89 4.26 0.15 14.56
C MET A 89 3.03 1.03 14.44
N GLU A 90 2.93 1.73 13.33
CA GLU A 90 1.78 2.59 13.03
C GLU A 90 0.52 1.76 12.77
N SER A 91 -0.65 2.25 13.20
CA SER A 91 -1.91 1.51 13.06
C SER A 91 -2.29 1.29 11.60
N PHE A 92 -1.97 2.25 10.73
CA PHE A 92 -2.20 2.15 9.29
C PHE A 92 -1.43 1.00 8.65
N PHE A 93 -0.35 0.48 9.25
CA PHE A 93 0.34 -0.68 8.68
C PHE A 93 -0.60 -1.88 8.58
N LEU A 94 -1.41 -2.12 9.60
CA LEU A 94 -2.41 -3.19 9.61
C LEU A 94 -3.65 -2.83 8.79
N ALA A 95 -4.12 -1.57 8.90
CA ALA A 95 -5.32 -1.14 8.22
C ALA A 95 -5.12 -1.05 6.71
N GLU A 96 -3.95 -0.64 6.25
CA GLU A 96 -3.69 -0.25 4.87
C GLU A 96 -2.66 -1.17 4.22
N THR A 97 -1.40 -1.14 4.68
CA THR A 97 -0.27 -1.84 4.01
C THR A 97 -0.54 -3.34 3.88
N ILE A 98 -0.89 -4.01 4.98
CA ILE A 98 -1.19 -5.44 4.98
C ILE A 98 -2.51 -5.73 4.23
N LYS A 99 -3.51 -4.86 4.32
CA LYS A 99 -4.80 -5.05 3.63
C LYS A 99 -4.62 -4.99 2.11
N TYR A 100 -3.93 -3.97 1.59
CA TYR A 100 -3.71 -3.84 0.15
C TYR A 100 -2.82 -4.96 -0.39
N LEU A 101 -1.77 -5.37 0.34
CA LEU A 101 -0.98 -6.54 -0.02
C LEU A 101 -1.84 -7.81 -0.06
N TYR A 102 -2.71 -8.03 0.93
CA TYR A 102 -3.62 -9.17 0.93
C TYR A 102 -4.57 -9.15 -0.27
N LEU A 103 -5.27 -8.03 -0.49
CA LEU A 103 -6.24 -7.88 -1.59
C LEU A 103 -5.58 -7.99 -2.97
N LEU A 104 -4.34 -7.55 -3.12
CA LEU A 104 -3.59 -7.66 -4.36
C LEU A 104 -3.40 -9.12 -4.80
N PHE A 105 -3.25 -10.05 -3.85
CA PHE A 105 -3.08 -11.48 -4.12
C PHE A 105 -4.36 -12.31 -3.98
N ASP A 106 -5.49 -11.71 -3.60
CA ASP A 106 -6.77 -12.39 -3.49
C ASP A 106 -7.49 -12.44 -4.87
N PRO A 107 -7.56 -13.61 -5.53
CA PRO A 107 -8.24 -13.73 -6.83
C PRO A 107 -9.77 -13.62 -6.71
N GLU A 108 -10.33 -13.89 -5.54
CA GLU A 108 -11.78 -13.96 -5.30
C GLU A 108 -12.26 -12.79 -4.41
N THR A 109 -11.57 -11.65 -4.52
CA THR A 109 -11.84 -10.53 -3.62
C THR A 109 -13.29 -10.05 -3.76
N PRO A 110 -14.04 -9.90 -2.65
CA PRO A 110 -15.39 -9.33 -2.70
C PRO A 110 -15.38 -7.81 -2.93
N ILE A 111 -14.19 -7.21 -2.99
CA ILE A 111 -13.98 -5.78 -3.22
C ILE A 111 -14.09 -5.48 -4.71
N ASP A 112 -15.08 -4.68 -5.04
CA ASP A 112 -15.31 -4.14 -6.38
C ASP A 112 -15.19 -2.61 -6.32
N LEU A 113 -14.04 -2.11 -6.76
CA LEU A 113 -13.68 -0.68 -6.77
C LEU A 113 -14.44 0.13 -7.83
N LEU A 114 -15.01 -0.53 -8.84
CA LEU A 114 -15.65 0.14 -9.96
C LEU A 114 -17.14 0.38 -9.70
N HIS A 115 -17.79 -0.52 -8.94
CA HIS A 115 -19.25 -0.53 -8.85
C HIS A 115 -19.81 -0.59 -7.43
N LYS A 116 -19.07 -1.10 -6.43
CA LYS A 116 -19.66 -1.38 -5.11
C LYS A 116 -18.97 -0.69 -3.95
N HIS A 117 -17.66 -0.49 -4.02
CA HIS A 117 -16.87 -0.06 -2.87
C HIS A 117 -16.02 1.18 -3.18
N VAL A 118 -15.94 2.07 -2.21
CA VAL A 118 -15.01 3.20 -2.16
C VAL A 118 -14.20 3.10 -0.87
N PHE A 119 -12.89 3.11 -0.99
CA PHE A 119 -11.99 3.13 0.17
C PHE A 119 -11.87 4.59 0.64
N ASN A 120 -11.95 4.81 1.95
CA ASN A 120 -11.44 6.07 2.49
C ASN A 120 -9.90 6.08 2.48
N THR A 121 -9.30 7.20 2.88
CA THR A 121 -7.83 7.37 2.91
C THR A 121 -7.10 6.54 3.98
N GLU A 122 -7.80 5.68 4.73
CA GLU A 122 -7.25 4.76 5.76
C GLU A 122 -7.63 3.31 5.40
N ALA A 123 -7.77 3.06 4.10
CA ALA A 123 -8.13 1.81 3.47
C ALA A 123 -9.43 1.13 3.99
N HIS A 124 -10.36 1.84 4.61
CA HIS A 124 -11.63 1.27 5.04
C HIS A 124 -12.63 1.24 3.88
N PRO A 125 -13.08 0.06 3.40
CA PRO A 125 -14.04 -0.02 2.33
C PRO A 125 -15.43 0.40 2.82
N THR A 126 -16.04 1.33 2.10
CA THR A 126 -17.42 1.76 2.28
C THR A 126 -18.23 1.40 1.04
N ARG A 127 -19.53 1.16 1.21
CA ARG A 127 -20.41 0.86 0.07
C ARG A 127 -20.84 2.15 -0.61
N ILE A 128 -20.96 2.11 -1.93
CA ILE A 128 -21.66 3.14 -2.67
C ILE A 128 -23.14 3.09 -2.26
N PHE A 129 -23.66 4.21 -1.78
CA PHE A 129 -25.08 4.33 -1.47
C PHE A 129 -25.85 4.66 -2.76
N PRO A 130 -27.03 4.07 -2.97
CA PRO A 130 -27.92 4.51 -4.03
C PRO A 130 -28.20 6.01 -3.86
N VAL A 131 -28.19 6.75 -4.97
CA VAL A 131 -28.70 8.12 -4.97
C VAL A 131 -30.20 8.00 -4.70
N MET A 132 -30.68 8.67 -3.65
CA MET A 132 -32.12 8.82 -3.42
C MET A 132 -32.69 9.54 -4.64
N ASP A 133 -33.68 8.95 -5.31
CA ASP A 133 -34.40 9.63 -6.36
C ASP A 133 -35.09 10.88 -5.78
N GLN A 134 -35.44 11.86 -6.63
CA GLN A 134 -36.01 13.15 -6.18
C GLN A 134 -37.33 13.00 -5.40
N ASP A 135 -37.96 11.84 -5.47
CA ASP A 135 -39.18 11.44 -4.76
C ASP A 135 -38.93 10.69 -3.44
N GLY A 136 -37.66 10.47 -3.07
CA GLY A 136 -37.26 9.81 -1.83
C GLY A 136 -37.26 8.28 -1.89
N THR A 137 -37.38 7.69 -3.08
CA THR A 137 -37.31 6.23 -3.27
C THR A 137 -35.88 5.75 -3.52
N MET A 138 -35.55 4.58 -2.99
CA MET A 138 -34.26 3.90 -3.22
C MET A 138 -34.43 2.85 -4.31
N ASP A 139 -33.80 3.06 -5.47
CA ASP A 139 -33.77 2.05 -6.54
C ASP A 139 -32.80 0.92 -6.16
N LEU A 140 -33.33 -0.06 -5.41
CA LEU A 140 -32.57 -1.23 -4.92
C LEU A 140 -32.25 -2.25 -6.02
N LEU A 141 -32.69 -2.04 -7.27
CA LEU A 141 -32.67 -3.03 -8.35
C LEU A 141 -31.44 -2.92 -9.29
N LYS A 142 -30.49 -2.03 -9.01
CA LYS A 142 -29.23 -1.90 -9.79
C LYS A 142 -28.01 -2.62 -9.16
N GLN A 143 -28.21 -3.68 -8.38
CA GLN A 143 -27.14 -4.47 -7.76
C GLN A 143 -26.62 -5.60 -8.63
#